data_AF-A0A2S2FDK5-F1
#
_entry.id   AF-A0A2S2FDK5-F1
#
_cell.length_a   1.000
_cell.length_b   1.000
_cell.length_c   1.000
_cell.angle_alpha   90.00
_cell.angle_beta   90.00
_cell.angle_gamma   90.00
#
_symmetry.space_group_name_H-M   'P 1'
#
loop_
_entity.id
_entity.type
_entity.pdbx_description
1 polymer ?
#
loop_
_entity_poly.entity_id
_entity_poly.type
_entity_poly.pdbx_seq_one_letter_code
_entity_poly.pdbx_strand_id
1 'polypeptide(L)'
;MQTKRFVRYPIGAHLIVKNLGYSHHGIYAGKGRVIHYSGFAHFFKKQPIEITTLDKFARNRKIMIRSYDQPKFKGRHIVRRMRSRMHENNYHLIVNNCEHLCTWAITGIESSPQVVKMMHRLTTIGYVSSIMTYMNGLFITLATTCFALVLYIKMKLRERAKMDLTTYLSLREQHSKK
;
A
#
# COMPACT_ATOMS: atom_id res chain seq x y z
N MET A 1 -20.16 32.12 38.06
CA MET A 1 -20.73 31.06 37.20
C MET A 1 -20.34 31.32 35.75
N GLN A 2 -19.39 30.59 35.18
CA GLN A 2 -19.05 30.72 33.76
C GLN A 2 -20.11 30.00 32.92
N THR A 3 -20.84 30.74 32.10
CA THR A 3 -21.78 30.22 31.10
C THR A 3 -21.01 29.41 30.07
N LYS A 4 -21.00 28.08 30.23
CA LYS A 4 -20.53 27.15 29.20
C LYS A 4 -21.33 27.42 27.92
N ARG A 5 -20.70 28.05 26.93
CA ARG A 5 -21.26 28.22 25.58
C ARG A 5 -21.58 26.84 25.04
N PHE A 6 -22.85 26.47 24.96
CA PHE A 6 -23.28 25.21 24.37
C PHE A 6 -23.02 25.25 22.86
N VAL A 7 -21.86 24.77 22.44
CA VAL A 7 -21.58 24.56 21.01
C VAL A 7 -22.53 23.47 20.52
N ARG A 8 -23.54 23.87 19.74
CA ARG A 8 -24.47 22.93 19.10
C ARG A 8 -23.82 22.37 17.84
N TYR A 9 -23.44 21.10 17.88
CA TYR A 9 -23.00 20.36 16.71
C TYR A 9 -24.22 19.88 15.89
N PRO A 10 -24.22 20.00 14.56
CA PRO A 10 -25.28 19.42 13.74
C PRO A 10 -25.17 17.90 13.72
N ILE A 11 -26.31 17.21 13.70
CA ILE A 11 -26.34 15.73 13.59
C ILE A 11 -25.61 15.33 12.31
N GLY A 12 -24.77 14.29 12.40
CA GLY A 12 -23.95 13.84 11.28
C GLY A 12 -22.66 14.64 11.08
N ALA A 13 -22.38 15.66 11.89
CA ALA A 13 -21.13 16.41 11.80
C ALA A 13 -19.91 15.52 12.03
N HIS A 14 -18.91 15.65 11.17
CA HIS A 14 -17.59 15.05 11.37
C HIS A 14 -16.80 15.90 12.36
N LEU A 15 -16.63 15.36 13.56
CA LEU A 15 -15.89 15.96 14.66
C LEU A 15 -14.44 15.47 14.65
N ILE A 16 -13.51 16.40 14.84
CA ILE A 16 -12.07 16.15 14.92
C ILE A 16 -11.53 16.70 16.23
N VAL A 17 -10.74 15.90 16.95
CA VAL A 17 -9.97 16.31 18.12
C VAL A 17 -8.50 16.07 17.83
N LYS A 18 -7.65 17.10 17.95
CA LYS A 18 -6.21 16.98 17.72
C LYS A 18 -5.51 16.44 18.98
N ASN A 19 -4.87 15.29 18.84
CA ASN A 19 -3.98 14.68 19.83
C ASN A 19 -2.51 14.91 19.45
N LEU A 20 -1.60 14.69 20.40
CA LEU A 20 -0.16 14.73 20.11
C LEU A 20 0.18 13.54 19.19
N GLY A 21 0.51 13.82 17.93
CA GLY A 21 0.88 12.82 16.94
C GLY A 21 -0.28 12.17 16.16
N TYR A 22 -1.54 12.50 16.44
CA TYR A 22 -2.69 12.01 15.65
C TYR A 22 -3.96 12.84 15.83
N SER A 23 -4.92 12.71 14.92
CA SER A 23 -6.28 13.24 15.06
C SER A 23 -7.28 12.14 15.40
N HIS A 24 -8.19 12.42 16.32
CA HIS A 24 -9.29 11.55 16.69
C HIS A 24 -10.57 12.00 15.98
N HIS A 25 -11.22 11.09 15.27
CA HIS A 25 -12.36 11.39 14.39
C HIS A 25 -13.63 10.69 14.86
N GLY A 26 -14.77 11.36 14.74
CA GLY A 26 -16.08 10.81 15.09
C GLY A 26 -17.24 11.53 14.42
N ILE A 27 -18.41 10.91 14.43
CA ILE A 27 -19.65 11.50 13.92
C ILE A 27 -20.58 11.86 15.07
N TYR A 28 -21.08 13.09 15.10
CA TYR A 28 -22.07 13.51 16.08
C TYR A 28 -23.43 12.82 15.84
N ALA A 29 -23.89 12.04 16.81
CA ALA A 29 -25.14 11.27 16.74
C ALA A 29 -26.35 11.99 17.37
N GLY A 30 -26.15 13.21 17.89
CA GLY A 30 -27.18 13.96 18.61
C GLY A 30 -27.27 13.61 20.09
N LYS A 31 -27.92 14.49 20.85
CA LYS A 31 -28.08 14.37 22.32
C LYS A 31 -26.74 14.23 23.05
N GLY A 32 -25.71 14.97 22.64
CA GLY A 32 -24.40 14.94 23.27
C GLY A 32 -23.57 13.68 23.01
N ARG A 33 -23.96 12.84 22.03
CA ARG A 33 -23.29 11.57 21.73
C ARG A 33 -22.50 11.62 20.42
N VAL A 34 -21.39 10.88 20.38
CA VAL A 34 -20.49 10.73 19.23
C VAL A 34 -20.28 9.24 18.96
N ILE A 35 -20.36 8.84 17.68
CA ILE A 35 -19.97 7.50 17.24
C ILE A 35 -18.56 7.61 16.68
N HIS A 36 -17.63 6.82 17.20
CA HIS A 36 -16.23 6.81 16.77
C HIS A 36 -15.61 5.45 17.05
N TYR A 37 -14.43 5.18 16.48
CA TYR A 37 -13.66 4.04 16.97
C TYR A 37 -13.14 4.32 18.39
N SER A 38 -13.36 3.39 19.29
CA SER A 38 -12.65 3.30 20.57
C SER A 38 -11.14 3.28 20.26
N GLY A 39 -10.40 4.29 20.73
CA GLY A 39 -8.96 4.41 20.45
C GLY A 39 -8.12 3.27 21.07
N PHE A 40 -6.79 3.42 21.03
CA PHE A 40 -5.72 2.52 21.56
C PHE A 40 -5.93 1.84 22.92
N ALA A 41 -6.97 2.18 23.68
CA ALA A 41 -7.17 1.76 25.06
C ALA A 41 -7.61 0.30 25.24
N HIS A 42 -8.00 -0.44 24.20
CA HIS A 42 -8.36 -1.84 24.36
C HIS A 42 -8.11 -2.67 23.10
N PHE A 43 -6.88 -3.19 22.95
CA PHE A 43 -6.59 -4.33 22.06
C PHE A 43 -7.47 -5.57 22.33
N PHE A 44 -8.17 -5.61 23.47
CA PHE A 44 -8.97 -6.74 23.94
C PHE A 44 -10.49 -6.54 23.87
N LYS A 45 -11.02 -5.46 23.27
CA LYS A 45 -12.47 -5.24 23.20
C LYS A 45 -13.10 -5.79 21.92
N LYS A 46 -14.22 -6.52 22.09
CA LYS A 46 -15.03 -7.11 21.02
C LYS A 46 -15.73 -6.10 20.08
N GLN A 47 -15.77 -4.82 20.43
CA GLN A 47 -16.45 -3.77 19.65
C GLN A 47 -15.52 -2.57 19.46
N PRO A 48 -14.87 -2.43 18.30
CA PRO A 48 -13.92 -1.35 18.07
C PRO A 48 -14.62 -0.01 17.82
N ILE A 49 -15.88 0.01 17.37
CA ILE A 49 -16.69 1.23 17.22
C ILE A 49 -17.61 1.38 18.44
N GLU A 50 -17.56 2.53 19.09
CA GLU A 50 -18.34 2.84 20.29
C GLU A 50 -19.15 4.14 20.14
N ILE A 51 -20.17 4.27 21.00
CA ILE A 51 -20.94 5.50 21.16
C ILE A 51 -20.59 6.10 22.52
N THR A 52 -20.02 7.30 22.54
CA THR A 52 -19.61 7.98 23.78
C THR A 52 -20.20 9.38 23.88
N THR A 53 -20.03 10.02 25.03
CA THR A 53 -20.38 11.43 25.21
C THR A 53 -19.36 12.34 24.52
N LEU A 54 -19.78 13.56 24.17
CA LEU A 54 -18.87 14.60 23.66
C LEU A 54 -17.68 14.84 24.59
N ASP A 55 -17.90 14.85 25.90
CA ASP A 55 -16.84 15.07 26.89
C ASP A 55 -15.79 13.95 26.86
N LYS A 56 -16.24 12.68 26.79
CA LYS A 56 -15.35 11.51 26.69
C LYS A 56 -14.59 11.49 25.35
N PHE A 57 -15.24 11.88 24.26
CA PHE A 57 -14.64 12.01 22.95
C PHE A 57 -13.58 13.13 22.91
N ALA A 58 -13.89 14.30 23.48
CA ALA A 58 -13.03 15.48 23.49
C ALA A 58 -11.83 15.35 24.42
N ARG A 59 -11.97 14.66 25.56
CA ARG A 59 -10.95 14.59 26.63
C ARG A 59 -10.41 15.97 27.00
N ASN A 60 -11.32 16.94 27.20
CA ASN A 60 -11.02 18.34 27.49
C ASN A 60 -10.26 19.11 26.38
N ARG A 61 -10.23 18.60 25.15
CA ARG A 61 -9.62 19.27 23.99
C ARG A 61 -10.67 19.95 23.12
N LYS A 62 -10.23 20.91 22.29
CA LYS A 62 -11.09 21.59 21.31
C LYS A 62 -11.54 20.62 20.22
N ILE A 63 -12.85 20.59 19.97
CA ILE A 63 -13.45 19.88 18.84
C ILE A 63 -13.49 20.84 17.62
N MET A 64 -13.11 20.33 16.46
CA MET A 64 -13.28 21.00 15.16
C MET A 64 -14.29 20.22 14.32
N ILE A 65 -14.99 20.91 13.42
CA ILE A 65 -15.88 20.27 12.44
C ILE A 65 -15.16 20.23 11.10
N ARG A 66 -15.15 19.06 10.44
CA ARG A 66 -14.68 18.94 9.06
C ARG A 66 -15.80 19.24 8.08
N SER A 67 -15.56 20.17 7.17
CA SER A 67 -16.44 20.47 6.04
C SER A 67 -16.17 19.54 4.86
N TYR A 68 -17.21 19.28 4.08
CA TYR A 68 -17.16 18.52 2.83
C TYR A 68 -17.91 19.31 1.78
N ASP A 69 -17.32 19.50 0.59
CA ASP A 69 -17.93 20.31 -0.47
C ASP A 69 -19.16 19.61 -1.07
N GLN A 70 -19.05 18.29 -1.29
CA GLN A 70 -20.13 17.47 -1.88
C GLN A 70 -20.40 16.20 -1.07
N PRO A 71 -21.03 16.30 0.12
CA PRO A 71 -21.39 15.14 0.91
C PRO A 71 -22.58 14.40 0.28
N LYS A 72 -22.41 13.10 0.01
CA LYS A 72 -23.47 12.22 -0.52
C LYS A 72 -24.59 11.99 0.50
N PHE A 73 -24.25 11.92 1.78
CA PHE A 73 -25.19 11.71 2.89
C PHE A 73 -25.12 12.86 3.88
N LYS A 74 -26.24 13.17 4.55
CA LYS A 74 -26.36 14.25 5.54
C LYS A 74 -27.14 13.80 6.78
N GLY A 75 -26.94 14.49 7.91
CA GLY A 75 -27.79 14.36 9.08
C GLY A 75 -27.87 12.94 9.64
N ARG A 76 -29.11 12.48 9.88
CA ARG A 76 -29.39 11.14 10.42
C ARG A 76 -28.98 9.99 9.48
N HIS A 77 -28.85 10.23 8.17
CA HIS A 77 -28.41 9.20 7.23
C HIS A 77 -26.97 8.79 7.50
N ILE A 78 -26.09 9.76 7.79
CA ILE A 78 -24.71 9.50 8.20
C ILE A 78 -24.70 8.66 9.49
N VAL A 79 -25.53 9.01 10.47
CA VAL A 79 -25.64 8.26 11.74
C VAL A 79 -26.11 6.82 11.52
N ARG A 80 -27.10 6.59 10.62
CA ARG A 80 -27.52 5.24 10.24
C ARG A 80 -26.39 4.44 9.61
N ARG A 81 -25.59 5.06 8.74
CA ARG A 81 -24.43 4.42 8.11
C ARG A 81 -23.36 4.07 9.15
N MET A 82 -23.02 4.99 10.06
CA MET A 82 -22.11 4.69 11.17
C MET A 82 -22.60 3.49 12.00
N ARG A 83 -23.91 3.42 12.26
CA ARG A 83 -24.53 2.33 13.02
C ARG A 83 -24.49 0.98 12.29
N SER A 84 -24.56 0.97 10.95
CA SER A 84 -24.52 -0.29 10.20
C SER A 84 -23.16 -1.00 10.31
N ARG A 85 -22.10 -0.26 10.68
CA ARG A 85 -20.75 -0.80 10.85
C ARG A 85 -20.36 -1.11 12.29
N MET A 86 -21.23 -0.91 13.28
CA MET A 86 -20.89 -1.06 14.71
C MET A 86 -20.28 -2.43 15.08
N HIS A 87 -20.53 -3.46 14.28
CA HIS A 87 -20.05 -4.83 14.49
C HIS A 87 -18.80 -5.20 13.66
N GLU A 88 -18.26 -4.28 12.86
CA GLU A 88 -17.05 -4.53 12.07
C GLU A 88 -15.80 -4.59 12.96
N ASN A 89 -14.95 -5.60 12.77
CA ASN A 89 -13.78 -5.84 13.63
C ASN A 89 -12.41 -5.69 12.90
N ASN A 90 -12.26 -4.69 12.04
CA ASN A 90 -11.02 -4.46 11.29
C ASN A 90 -10.09 -3.45 11.99
N TYR A 91 -9.16 -3.96 12.81
CA TYR A 91 -8.41 -3.17 13.80
C TYR A 91 -7.00 -2.67 13.37
N HIS A 92 -6.55 -2.83 12.12
CA HIS A 92 -5.10 -2.79 11.90
C HIS A 92 -4.39 -1.41 11.90
N LEU A 93 -5.03 -0.24 11.70
CA LEU A 93 -4.38 1.10 11.87
C LEU A 93 -5.39 2.21 12.23
N ILE A 94 -5.47 2.57 13.51
CA ILE A 94 -6.61 3.28 14.15
C ILE A 94 -6.84 4.71 13.65
N VAL A 95 -5.80 5.53 13.45
CA VAL A 95 -5.97 6.97 13.13
C VAL A 95 -6.63 7.17 11.77
N ASN A 96 -6.05 6.55 10.75
CA ASN A 96 -6.60 6.59 9.39
C ASN A 96 -7.98 5.91 9.38
N ASN A 97 -8.16 4.77 10.04
CA ASN A 97 -9.45 4.07 10.07
C ASN A 97 -10.59 4.93 10.63
N CYS A 98 -10.35 5.74 11.67
CA CYS A 98 -11.35 6.68 12.20
C CYS A 98 -11.77 7.72 11.16
N GLU A 99 -10.79 8.29 10.46
CA GLU A 99 -11.04 9.27 9.41
C GLU A 99 -11.81 8.64 8.24
N HIS A 100 -11.44 7.41 7.83
CA HIS A 100 -12.10 6.70 6.73
C HIS A 100 -13.52 6.30 7.07
N LEU A 101 -13.79 5.81 8.27
CA LEU A 101 -15.15 5.49 8.67
C LEU A 101 -16.05 6.73 8.63
N CYS A 102 -15.58 7.87 9.13
CA CYS A 102 -16.32 9.13 9.07
C CYS A 102 -16.51 9.60 7.62
N THR A 103 -15.46 9.52 6.80
CA THR A 103 -15.50 9.91 5.39
C THR A 103 -16.41 9.00 4.57
N TRP A 104 -16.38 7.69 4.78
CA TRP A 104 -17.28 6.72 4.15
C TRP A 104 -18.74 6.97 4.56
N ALA A 105 -19.00 7.30 5.83
CA ALA A 105 -20.34 7.57 6.29
C ALA A 105 -20.95 8.80 5.59
N ILE A 106 -20.12 9.77 5.20
CA ILE A 106 -20.51 11.03 4.55
C ILE A 106 -20.52 10.94 3.03
N THR A 107 -19.50 10.35 2.43
CA THR A 107 -19.27 10.34 0.97
C THR A 107 -19.75 9.06 0.31
N GLY A 108 -19.83 7.95 1.05
CA GLY A 108 -20.14 6.64 0.50
C GLY A 108 -18.95 5.91 -0.12
N ILE A 109 -17.75 6.50 -0.11
CA ILE A 109 -16.57 5.93 -0.76
C ILE A 109 -15.88 4.94 0.20
N GLU A 110 -15.76 3.69 -0.23
CA GLU A 110 -15.09 2.58 0.48
C GLU A 110 -13.61 2.52 0.12
N SER A 111 -12.82 3.56 0.42
CA SER A 111 -11.38 3.46 0.23
C SER A 111 -10.72 3.00 1.53
N SER A 112 -10.28 1.74 1.59
CA SER A 112 -9.34 1.30 2.63
C SER A 112 -7.92 1.65 2.19
N PRO A 113 -7.23 2.61 2.84
CA PRO A 113 -5.86 2.96 2.46
C PRO A 113 -4.89 1.82 2.73
N GLN A 114 -5.22 0.87 3.60
CA GLN A 114 -4.39 -0.30 3.84
C GLN A 114 -4.37 -1.19 2.59
N VAL A 115 -5.53 -1.42 1.98
CA VAL A 115 -5.63 -2.19 0.74
C VAL A 115 -4.95 -1.44 -0.39
N VAL A 116 -5.21 -0.13 -0.54
CA VAL A 116 -4.56 0.69 -1.57
C VAL A 116 -3.03 0.72 -1.38
N LYS A 117 -2.54 0.92 -0.15
CA LYS A 117 -1.11 0.92 0.16
C LYS A 117 -0.48 -0.46 -0.01
N MET A 118 -1.20 -1.54 0.32
CA MET A 118 -0.76 -2.91 0.08
C MET A 118 -0.68 -3.19 -1.43
N MET A 119 -1.68 -2.79 -2.21
CA MET A 119 -1.66 -2.90 -3.67
C MET A 119 -0.49 -2.13 -4.27
N HIS A 120 -0.22 -0.90 -3.81
CA HIS A 120 0.96 -0.13 -4.24
C HIS A 120 2.29 -0.82 -3.87
N ARG A 121 2.39 -1.44 -2.68
CA ARG A 121 3.58 -2.21 -2.29
C ARG A 121 3.79 -3.44 -3.17
N LEU A 122 2.72 -4.23 -3.38
CA LEU A 122 2.77 -5.44 -4.20
C LEU A 122 3.10 -5.12 -5.66
N THR A 123 2.50 -4.08 -6.23
CA THR A 123 2.82 -3.61 -7.59
C THR A 123 4.25 -3.12 -7.71
N THR A 124 4.77 -2.38 -6.71
CA THR A 124 6.17 -1.94 -6.69
C THR A 124 7.14 -3.13 -6.62
N ILE A 125 6.88 -4.11 -5.74
CA ILE A 125 7.69 -5.34 -5.64
C ILE A 125 7.65 -6.12 -6.94
N GLY A 126 6.47 -6.28 -7.54
CA GLY A 126 6.31 -6.95 -8.84
C GLY A 126 7.14 -6.28 -9.93
N TYR A 127 7.06 -4.96 -10.05
CA TYR A 127 7.81 -4.20 -11.06
C TYR A 127 9.34 -4.36 -10.89
N VAL A 128 9.84 -4.21 -9.67
CA VAL A 128 11.29 -4.39 -9.37
C VAL A 128 11.73 -5.82 -9.68
N SER A 129 10.94 -6.82 -9.26
CA SER A 129 11.23 -8.23 -9.52
C SER A 129 11.26 -8.56 -11.02
N SER A 130 10.32 -8.02 -11.80
CA SER A 130 10.28 -8.18 -13.25
C SER A 130 11.52 -7.57 -13.92
N ILE A 131 11.95 -6.37 -13.52
CA ILE A 131 13.15 -5.74 -14.06
C ILE A 131 14.40 -6.56 -13.72
N MET A 132 14.55 -7.00 -12.47
CA MET A 132 15.68 -7.81 -12.05
C MET A 132 15.76 -9.14 -12.82
N THR A 133 14.62 -9.82 -13.00
CA THR A 133 14.54 -11.08 -13.75
C THR A 133 14.93 -10.87 -15.22
N TYR A 134 14.44 -9.80 -15.84
CA TYR A 134 14.79 -9.45 -17.22
C TYR A 134 16.29 -9.15 -17.39
N MET A 135 16.86 -8.33 -16.48
CA MET A 135 18.29 -8.01 -16.50
C MET A 135 19.16 -9.25 -16.29
N ASN A 136 18.82 -10.11 -15.32
CA ASN A 136 19.55 -11.36 -15.11
C ASN A 136 19.50 -12.27 -16.35
N GLY A 137 18.32 -12.40 -16.97
CA GLY A 137 18.17 -13.13 -18.23
C GLY A 137 19.07 -12.57 -19.33
N LEU A 138 19.06 -11.25 -19.52
CA LEU A 138 19.91 -10.56 -20.49
C LEU A 138 21.40 -10.82 -20.25
N PHE A 139 21.87 -10.71 -19.00
CA PHE A 139 23.27 -10.98 -18.65
C PHE A 139 23.67 -12.43 -18.93
N ILE A 140 22.82 -13.40 -18.59
CA ILE A 140 23.10 -14.82 -18.86
C ILE A 140 23.16 -15.06 -20.37
N THR A 141 22.22 -14.53 -21.14
CA THR A 141 22.23 -14.65 -22.61
C THR A 141 23.49 -14.03 -23.21
N LEU A 142 23.88 -12.83 -22.78
CA LEU A 142 25.12 -12.19 -23.25
C LEU A 142 26.36 -13.02 -22.87
N ALA A 143 26.48 -13.46 -21.61
CA ALA A 143 27.62 -14.23 -21.16
C ALA A 143 27.75 -15.58 -21.90
N THR A 144 26.63 -16.31 -22.04
CA THR A 144 26.59 -17.61 -22.74
C THR A 144 26.87 -17.48 -24.23
N THR A 145 26.32 -16.46 -24.89
CA THR A 145 26.60 -16.20 -26.31
C THR A 145 28.06 -15.79 -26.54
N CYS A 146 28.62 -14.93 -25.69
CA CYS A 146 30.05 -14.58 -25.74
C CYS A 146 30.94 -15.81 -25.54
N PHE A 147 30.65 -16.64 -24.54
CA PHE A 147 31.42 -17.86 -24.27
C PHE A 147 31.32 -18.86 -25.44
N ALA A 148 30.11 -19.09 -25.97
CA ALA A 148 29.89 -19.94 -27.14
C ALA A 148 30.65 -19.43 -28.36
N LEU A 149 30.66 -18.11 -28.59
CA LEU A 149 31.40 -17.48 -29.68
C LEU A 149 32.91 -17.70 -29.55
N VAL A 150 33.48 -17.52 -28.35
CA VAL A 150 34.90 -17.78 -28.10
C VAL A 150 35.26 -19.24 -28.36
N LEU A 151 34.45 -20.18 -27.87
CA LEU A 151 34.65 -21.60 -28.13
C LEU A 151 34.55 -21.94 -29.62
N TYR A 152 33.57 -21.35 -30.32
CA TYR A 152 33.41 -21.52 -31.76
C TYR A 152 34.62 -21.02 -32.54
N ILE A 153 35.12 -19.83 -32.21
CA ILE A 153 36.33 -19.26 -32.84
C ILE A 153 37.53 -20.19 -32.59
N LYS A 154 37.75 -20.62 -31.34
CA LYS A 154 38.85 -21.53 -30.98
C LYS A 154 38.75 -22.86 -31.74
N MET A 155 37.55 -23.42 -31.85
CA MET A 155 37.30 -24.64 -32.62
C MET A 155 37.64 -24.45 -34.10
N LYS A 156 37.17 -23.35 -34.72
CA LYS A 156 37.43 -23.04 -36.14
C LYS A 156 38.92 -22.82 -36.42
N LEU A 157 39.64 -22.14 -35.52
CA LEU A 157 41.08 -21.95 -35.63
C LEU A 157 41.84 -23.27 -35.53
N ARG A 158 41.43 -24.18 -34.63
CA ARG A 158 42.03 -25.51 -34.50
C ARG A 158 41.82 -26.39 -35.73
N GLU A 159 40.63 -26.34 -36.32
CA GLU A 159 40.32 -27.07 -37.57
C GLU A 159 41.16 -26.55 -38.74
N ARG A 160 41.34 -25.23 -38.88
CA ARG A 160 42.26 -24.66 -39.87
C ARG A 160 43.70 -25.14 -39.67
N ALA A 161 44.22 -25.07 -38.44
CA ALA A 161 45.59 -25.51 -38.13
C ALA A 161 45.83 -27.00 -38.45
N LYS A 162 44.84 -27.87 -38.24
CA LYS A 162 44.93 -29.30 -38.63
C LYS A 162 44.99 -29.47 -40.15
N MET A 163 44.17 -28.73 -40.91
CA MET A 163 44.21 -28.78 -42.37
C MET A 163 45.58 -28.32 -42.88
N ASP A 164 46.08 -27.18 -42.39
CA ASP A 164 47.39 -26.65 -42.78
C ASP A 164 48.52 -27.64 -42.49
N LEU A 165 48.51 -28.28 -41.31
CA LEU A 165 49.48 -29.32 -40.95
C LEU A 165 49.39 -30.53 -41.89
N THR A 166 48.17 -30.98 -42.22
CA THR A 166 47.95 -32.14 -43.09
C THR A 166 48.44 -31.84 -44.52
N THR A 167 48.16 -30.64 -45.03
CA THR A 167 48.67 -30.17 -46.33
C THR A 167 50.19 -30.07 -46.33
N TYR A 168 50.80 -29.56 -45.26
CA TYR A 168 52.26 -29.51 -45.14
C TYR A 168 52.90 -30.91 -45.16
N LEU A 169 52.33 -31.86 -44.40
CA LEU A 169 52.83 -33.24 -44.34
C LEU A 169 52.71 -33.96 -45.69
N SER A 170 51.59 -33.79 -46.41
CA SER A 170 51.41 -34.43 -47.72
C SER A 170 52.38 -33.88 -48.77
N LEU A 171 52.62 -32.55 -48.79
CA LEU A 171 53.61 -31.92 -49.66
C LEU A 171 55.03 -32.43 -49.35
N ARG A 172 55.38 -32.59 -48.06
CA ARG A 172 56.68 -33.11 -47.63
C ARG A 172 56.90 -34.56 -48.05
N GLU A 173 55.90 -35.43 -47.90
CA GLU A 173 55.97 -36.82 -48.35
C GLU A 173 56.13 -36.93 -49.87
N GLN A 174 55.43 -36.10 -50.65
CA GLN A 174 55.57 -36.07 -52.10
C GLN A 174 56.99 -35.67 -52.54
N HIS A 175 57.60 -34.69 -51.86
CA HIS A 175 58.98 -34.28 -52.13
C HIS A 175 60.01 -35.35 -51.72
N SER A 176 59.75 -36.13 -50.67
CA SER A 176 60.67 -37.18 -50.20
C SER A 176 60.63 -38.48 -51.03
N LYS A 177 59.61 -38.67 -51.89
CA LYS A 177 59.44 -39.85 -52.75
C LYS A 177 59.93 -39.64 -54.20
N LYS A 178 60.47 -38.46 -54.51
CA LYS A 178 61.19 -38.16 -55.75
C LYS A 178 62.69 -38.27 -55.53
#